data_AF-A0A257GQ76-F1
#
_entry.id   AF-A0A257GQ76-F1
#
_cell.length_a   1.000
_cell.length_b   1.000
_cell.length_c   1.000
_cell.angle_alpha   90.00
_cell.angle_beta   90.00
_cell.angle_gamma   90.00
#
_symmetry.space_group_name_H-M   'P 1'
#
loop_
_entity.id
_entity.type
_entity.pdbx_description
1 polymer ?
#
loop_
_entity_poly.entity_id
_entity_poly.type
_entity_poly.pdbx_seq_one_letter_code
_entity_poly.pdbx_strand_id
1 'polypeptide(L)'
;MLIVTQATTMNRGALDASSLPKKFFGRVLLLPRGARFGQWLRLIVDIQALRYLVTLLPFALTPFFMRDLALPVMEAPALMLALVAFVELKVLRLSKSARTRAITEDEAARRLDTLTFRARACLRRIAALHDMTEGQLRLVVEQSELARFPPMTLVSVQSEAPAPHLLSLDAKDRAVLQTSLFDADFTEHDLLVVNQRDDTYLRDVAQETRAVSAHSRLAAFLEQREVTA
;
A
#
# COMPACT_ATOMS: atom_id res chain seq x y z
N MET A 1 6.65 3.63 -2.48
CA MET A 1 6.32 3.00 -1.18
C MET A 1 6.26 4.02 -0.05
N LEU A 2 5.20 3.97 0.77
CA LEU A 2 5.03 4.69 2.02
C LEU A 2 5.00 3.67 3.18
N ILE A 3 5.95 3.78 4.10
CA ILE A 3 5.94 2.95 5.31
C ILE A 3 5.01 3.61 6.32
N VAL A 4 4.03 2.86 6.82
CA VAL A 4 3.01 3.33 7.74
C VAL A 4 3.49 3.06 9.16
N THR A 5 3.85 4.13 9.87
CA THR A 5 4.21 4.11 11.28
C THR A 5 3.91 5.46 11.92
N GLN A 6 3.96 5.58 13.25
CA GLN A 6 3.65 6.82 13.97
C GLN A 6 4.55 8.00 13.56
N ALA A 7 5.78 7.72 13.10
CA ALA A 7 6.72 8.73 12.64
C ALA A 7 6.40 9.27 11.23
N THR A 8 5.71 8.50 10.40
CA THR A 8 5.48 8.81 8.98
C THR A 8 4.03 9.18 8.68
N THR A 9 3.13 9.15 9.65
CA THR A 9 1.74 9.60 9.50
C THR A 9 1.43 10.76 10.44
N MET A 10 0.65 11.73 9.95
CA MET A 10 0.23 12.88 10.75
C MET A 10 -0.99 12.55 11.61
N ASN A 11 -1.89 11.69 11.13
CA ASN A 11 -3.11 11.31 11.82
C ASN A 11 -2.93 10.03 12.64
N ARG A 12 -2.39 10.17 13.85
CA ARG A 12 -2.07 9.03 14.73
C ARG A 12 -3.27 8.13 15.05
N GLY A 13 -4.47 8.69 15.22
CA GLY A 13 -5.69 7.92 15.49
C GLY A 13 -6.09 6.95 14.35
N ALA A 14 -5.56 7.13 13.14
CA ALA A 14 -5.75 6.15 12.06
C ALA A 14 -4.96 4.85 12.28
N LEU A 15 -3.95 4.87 13.14
CA LEU A 15 -3.04 3.76 13.38
C LEU A 15 -3.51 2.81 14.50
N ASP A 16 -4.48 3.23 15.30
CA ASP A 16 -5.03 2.38 16.37
C ASP A 16 -5.67 1.14 15.77
N ALA A 17 -5.02 -0.01 15.94
CA ALA A 17 -5.43 -1.26 15.35
C ALA A 17 -6.10 -2.12 16.44
N SER A 18 -7.44 -2.21 16.40
CA SER A 18 -8.18 -3.15 17.25
C SER A 18 -8.22 -4.58 16.68
N SER A 19 -7.84 -4.76 15.40
CA SER A 19 -7.83 -6.04 14.70
C SER A 19 -6.78 -6.06 13.58
N LEU A 20 -6.19 -7.23 13.30
CA LEU A 20 -5.20 -7.45 12.23
C LEU A 20 -5.70 -8.53 11.25
N PRO A 21 -5.32 -8.49 9.96
CA PRO A 21 -4.54 -7.43 9.31
C PRO A 21 -5.39 -6.19 9.03
N LYS A 22 -4.87 -5.00 9.36
CA LYS A 22 -5.58 -3.74 9.11
C LYS A 22 -5.39 -3.26 7.66
N LYS A 23 -6.49 -3.11 6.93
CA LYS A 23 -6.55 -2.46 5.61
C LYS A 23 -6.70 -0.95 5.76
N PHE A 24 -5.87 -0.16 5.08
CA PHE A 24 -5.89 1.31 5.12
C PHE A 24 -6.60 1.93 3.92
N PHE A 25 -6.34 1.47 2.69
CA PHE A 25 -7.02 2.05 1.51
C PHE A 25 -8.53 1.82 1.57
N GLY A 26 -9.28 2.89 1.26
CA GLY A 26 -10.73 2.91 1.23
C GLY A 26 -11.41 2.98 2.60
N ARG A 27 -10.66 2.89 3.71
CA ARG A 27 -11.21 2.99 5.08
C ARG A 27 -10.76 4.23 5.81
N VAL A 28 -9.47 4.58 5.71
CA VAL A 28 -8.91 5.73 6.42
C VAL A 28 -7.97 6.50 5.50
N LEU A 29 -8.11 7.82 5.49
CA LEU A 29 -7.18 8.69 4.78
C LEU A 29 -5.89 8.80 5.59
N LEU A 30 -4.81 8.15 5.16
CA LEU A 30 -3.49 8.33 5.77
C LEU A 30 -2.86 9.62 5.27
N LEU A 31 -2.47 10.51 6.18
CA LEU A 31 -1.78 11.75 5.84
C LEU A 31 -0.27 11.57 6.05
N PRO A 32 0.53 11.43 4.98
CA PRO A 32 1.95 11.15 5.12
C PRO A 32 2.72 12.38 5.62
N ARG A 33 3.54 12.18 6.65
CA ARG A 33 4.48 13.16 7.17
C ARG A 33 5.80 13.05 6.42
N GLY A 34 6.23 14.13 5.75
CA GLY A 34 7.49 14.16 4.99
C GLY A 34 7.44 13.47 3.61
N ALA A 35 6.24 13.21 3.08
CA ALA A 35 6.10 12.71 1.71
C ALA A 35 6.56 13.74 0.67
N ARG A 36 7.18 13.25 -0.41
CA ARG A 36 7.53 14.08 -1.57
C ARG A 36 6.26 14.54 -2.30
N PHE A 37 6.34 15.67 -3.00
CA PHE A 37 5.20 16.23 -3.75
C PHE A 37 4.52 15.21 -4.67
N GLY A 38 5.30 14.38 -5.38
CA GLY A 38 4.74 13.33 -6.23
C GLY A 38 3.96 12.25 -5.48
N GLN A 39 4.35 11.91 -4.25
CA GLN A 39 3.62 10.98 -3.39
C GLN A 39 2.31 11.60 -2.90
N TRP A 40 2.31 12.89 -2.56
CA TRP A 40 1.10 13.63 -2.22
C TRP A 40 0.11 13.69 -3.38
N LEU A 41 0.57 14.03 -4.58
CA LEU A 41 -0.25 14.03 -5.78
C LEU A 41 -0.84 12.64 -6.05
N ARG A 42 -0.01 11.60 -5.90
CA ARG A 42 -0.47 10.22 -6.08
C ARG A 42 -1.51 9.80 -5.05
N LEU A 43 -1.39 10.25 -3.80
CA LEU A 43 -2.38 10.00 -2.75
C LEU A 43 -3.71 10.69 -3.07
N ILE A 44 -3.67 11.93 -3.57
CA ILE A 44 -4.85 12.68 -4.01
C ILE A 44 -5.62 11.91 -5.09
N VAL A 45 -4.91 11.29 -6.04
CA VAL A 45 -5.52 10.45 -7.09
C VAL A 45 -6.21 9.20 -6.52
N ASP A 46 -5.73 8.66 -5.39
CA ASP A 46 -6.38 7.53 -4.71
C ASP A 46 -7.66 7.91 -3.97
N ILE A 47 -7.85 9.19 -3.64
CA ILE A 47 -9.06 9.67 -2.95
C ILE A 47 -10.25 9.58 -3.91
N GLN A 48 -11.16 8.65 -3.62
CA GLN A 48 -12.31 8.36 -4.46
C GLN A 48 -13.21 9.60 -4.67
N ALA A 49 -13.44 10.40 -3.63
CA ALA A 49 -14.23 11.62 -3.73
C ALA A 49 -13.62 12.65 -4.70
N LEU A 50 -12.31 12.88 -4.64
CA LEU A 50 -11.59 13.77 -5.55
C LEU A 50 -11.61 13.23 -6.98
N ARG A 51 -11.43 11.92 -7.15
CA ARG A 51 -11.48 11.29 -8.47
C ARG A 51 -12.85 11.40 -9.12
N TYR A 52 -13.91 11.22 -8.35
CA TYR A 52 -15.28 11.42 -8.83
C TYR A 52 -15.56 12.89 -9.11
N LEU A 53 -15.12 13.81 -8.26
CA LEU A 53 -15.25 15.25 -8.49
C LEU A 53 -14.59 15.66 -9.81
N VAL A 54 -13.35 15.20 -10.06
CA VAL A 54 -12.63 15.47 -11.31
C VAL A 54 -13.31 14.82 -12.51
N THR A 55 -13.83 13.61 -12.36
CA THR A 55 -14.56 12.92 -13.44
C THR A 55 -15.87 13.63 -13.80
N LEU A 56 -16.55 14.20 -12.82
CA LEU A 56 -17.83 14.90 -12.99
C LEU A 56 -17.68 16.38 -13.31
N LEU A 57 -16.45 16.91 -13.29
CA LEU A 57 -16.11 18.29 -13.57
C LEU A 57 -16.68 18.81 -14.90
N PRO A 58 -16.70 18.02 -16.00
CA PRO A 58 -17.37 18.44 -17.24
C PRO A 58 -18.85 18.79 -17.02
N PHE A 59 -19.60 17.96 -16.29
CA PHE A 59 -21.03 18.22 -16.00
C PHE A 59 -21.23 19.43 -15.10
N ALA A 60 -20.34 19.65 -14.13
CA ALA A 60 -20.38 20.82 -13.26
C ALA A 60 -20.09 22.12 -14.03
N LEU A 61 -19.26 22.06 -15.08
CA LEU A 61 -18.91 23.20 -15.91
C LEU A 61 -19.88 23.46 -17.06
N THR A 62 -20.62 22.45 -17.53
CA THR A 62 -21.58 22.58 -18.65
C THR A 62 -22.51 23.80 -18.53
N PRO A 63 -23.15 24.09 -17.38
CA PRO A 63 -24.07 25.24 -17.25
C PRO A 63 -23.42 26.61 -17.47
N PHE A 64 -22.09 26.73 -17.30
CA PHE A 64 -21.36 27.97 -17.52
C PHE A 64 -21.15 28.27 -19.01
N PHE A 65 -21.09 27.24 -19.85
CA PHE A 65 -20.83 27.36 -21.29
C PHE A 65 -22.09 27.24 -22.14
N MET A 66 -23.13 26.58 -21.62
CA MET A 66 -24.33 26.23 -22.37
C MET A 66 -25.59 26.52 -21.57
N ARG A 67 -26.24 27.66 -21.85
CA ARG A 67 -27.46 28.12 -21.15
C ARG A 67 -28.76 27.43 -21.60
N ASP A 68 -28.82 26.89 -22.82
CA ASP A 68 -30.08 26.48 -23.46
C ASP A 68 -30.32 24.96 -23.53
N LEU A 69 -29.52 24.13 -22.85
CA LEU A 69 -29.69 22.68 -22.86
C LEU A 69 -30.61 22.21 -21.71
N ALA A 70 -31.93 22.31 -21.91
CA ALA A 70 -32.92 21.85 -20.95
C ALA A 70 -33.08 20.30 -20.91
N LEU A 71 -32.80 19.62 -22.03
CA LEU A 71 -33.02 18.16 -22.18
C LEU A 71 -31.91 17.28 -21.56
N PRO A 72 -30.60 17.57 -21.68
CA PRO A 72 -29.56 16.76 -21.04
C PRO A 72 -29.56 16.85 -19.51
N VAL A 73 -30.21 17.88 -18.94
CA VAL A 73 -30.30 18.08 -17.49
C VAL A 73 -31.19 17.01 -16.84
N MET A 74 -32.23 16.53 -17.52
CA MET A 74 -33.11 15.48 -17.00
C MET A 74 -32.42 14.10 -16.94
N GLU A 75 -31.54 13.79 -17.90
CA GLU A 75 -30.77 12.53 -17.96
C GLU A 75 -29.38 12.66 -17.32
N ALA A 76 -29.02 13.84 -16.80
CA ALA A 76 -27.69 14.12 -16.27
C ALA A 76 -27.23 13.10 -15.21
N PRO A 77 -28.04 12.68 -14.22
CA PRO A 77 -27.60 11.68 -13.24
C PRO A 77 -27.20 10.33 -13.87
N ALA A 78 -27.95 9.87 -14.88
CA ALA A 78 -27.65 8.63 -15.59
C ALA A 78 -26.36 8.75 -16.40
N LEU A 79 -26.17 9.87 -17.12
CA LEU A 79 -24.95 10.16 -17.88
C LEU A 79 -23.73 10.33 -16.98
N MET A 80 -23.89 10.99 -15.82
CA MET A 80 -22.85 11.13 -14.80
C MET A 80 -22.42 9.77 -14.26
N LEU A 81 -23.37 8.90 -13.91
CA LEU A 81 -23.08 7.54 -13.45
C LEU A 81 -22.40 6.71 -14.55
N ALA A 82 -22.87 6.81 -15.79
CA ALA A 82 -22.25 6.15 -16.93
C ALA A 82 -20.81 6.62 -17.15
N LEU A 83 -20.53 7.92 -17.03
CA LEU A 83 -19.18 8.46 -17.16
C LEU A 83 -18.26 7.96 -16.03
N VAL A 84 -18.72 8.00 -14.77
CA VAL A 84 -17.95 7.49 -13.63
C VAL A 84 -17.66 6.00 -13.81
N ALA A 85 -18.66 5.20 -14.18
CA ALA A 85 -18.48 3.78 -14.43
C ALA A 85 -17.50 3.52 -15.58
N PHE A 86 -17.58 4.28 -16.67
CA PHE A 86 -16.64 4.19 -17.79
C PHE A 86 -15.21 4.52 -17.35
N VAL A 87 -15.00 5.62 -16.64
CA VAL A 87 -13.67 6.04 -16.17
C VAL A 87 -13.11 5.03 -15.18
N GLU A 88 -13.87 4.58 -14.18
CA GLU A 88 -13.41 3.56 -13.22
C GLU A 88 -13.08 2.23 -13.88
N LEU A 89 -13.98 1.70 -14.72
CA LEU A 89 -13.86 0.32 -15.22
C LEU A 89 -13.00 0.19 -16.49
N LYS A 90 -12.88 1.25 -17.30
CA LYS A 90 -12.14 1.21 -18.58
C LYS A 90 -10.85 2.03 -18.54
N VAL A 91 -10.87 3.16 -17.83
CA VAL A 91 -9.70 4.06 -17.79
C VAL A 91 -8.83 3.71 -16.59
N LEU A 92 -9.36 3.55 -15.39
CA LEU A 92 -8.52 3.45 -14.19
C LEU A 92 -8.12 2.02 -13.83
N ARG A 93 -9.06 1.08 -13.97
CA ARG A 93 -8.87 -0.34 -13.64
C ARG A 93 -8.64 -1.14 -14.91
N LEU A 94 -7.91 -2.25 -14.78
CA LEU A 94 -7.83 -3.25 -15.84
C LEU A 94 -9.10 -4.10 -15.89
N SER A 95 -9.53 -4.45 -17.10
CA SER A 95 -10.58 -5.46 -17.30
C SER A 95 -10.10 -6.85 -16.89
N LYS A 96 -11.01 -7.76 -16.57
CA LYS A 96 -10.68 -9.15 -16.20
C LYS A 96 -9.79 -9.85 -17.25
N SER A 97 -10.07 -9.65 -18.53
CA SER A 97 -9.26 -10.21 -19.63
C SER A 97 -7.90 -9.54 -19.80
N ALA A 98 -7.75 -8.26 -19.45
CA ALA A 98 -6.45 -7.59 -19.46
C ALA A 98 -5.57 -8.07 -18.29
N ARG A 99 -6.16 -8.28 -17.12
CA ARG A 99 -5.47 -8.79 -15.92
C ARG A 99 -4.87 -10.17 -16.14
N THR A 100 -5.63 -11.11 -16.72
CA THR A 100 -5.15 -12.47 -16.97
C THR A 100 -4.06 -12.55 -18.03
N ARG A 101 -4.00 -11.58 -18.95
CA ARG A 101 -2.95 -11.49 -19.98
C ARG A 101 -1.71 -10.73 -19.53
N ALA A 102 -1.78 -9.97 -18.44
CA ALA A 102 -0.66 -9.15 -17.99
C ALA A 102 0.55 -9.99 -17.54
N ILE A 103 0.30 -11.15 -16.93
CA ILE A 103 1.34 -12.04 -16.42
C ILE A 103 0.83 -13.49 -16.39
N THR A 104 1.73 -14.46 -16.58
CA THR A 104 1.40 -15.89 -16.43
C THR A 104 1.21 -16.25 -14.95
N GLU A 105 0.58 -17.40 -14.70
CA GLU A 105 0.35 -17.87 -13.33
C GLU A 105 1.67 -18.23 -12.62
N ASP A 106 2.56 -18.95 -13.31
CA ASP A 106 3.85 -19.37 -12.76
C ASP A 106 4.74 -18.17 -12.41
N GLU A 107 4.77 -17.16 -13.28
CA GLU A 107 5.56 -15.95 -13.03
C GLU A 107 4.95 -15.12 -11.89
N ALA A 108 3.62 -15.08 -11.77
CA ALA A 108 2.97 -14.44 -10.63
C ALA A 108 3.31 -15.15 -9.31
N ALA A 109 3.25 -16.48 -9.28
CA ALA A 109 3.61 -17.28 -8.12
C ALA A 109 5.08 -17.03 -7.71
N ARG A 110 6.01 -17.05 -8.67
CA ARG A 110 7.44 -16.79 -8.43
C ARG A 110 7.70 -15.40 -7.82
N ARG A 111 6.97 -14.38 -8.28
CA ARG A 111 7.06 -13.01 -7.74
C ARG A 111 6.49 -12.93 -6.31
N LEU A 112 5.41 -13.65 -6.01
CA LEU A 112 4.86 -13.74 -4.66
C LEU A 112 5.80 -14.47 -3.70
N ASP A 113 6.46 -15.52 -4.16
CA ASP A 113 7.47 -16.22 -3.36
C ASP A 113 8.65 -15.30 -3.05
N THR A 114 9.08 -14.50 -4.04
CA THR A 114 10.12 -13.48 -3.87
C THR A 114 9.71 -12.44 -2.83
N LEU A 115 8.47 -11.92 -2.90
CA LEU A 115 7.92 -11.01 -1.88
C LEU A 115 7.93 -11.66 -0.50
N THR A 116 7.43 -12.90 -0.39
CA THR A 116 7.29 -13.62 0.88
C THR A 116 8.66 -13.86 1.51
N PHE A 117 9.65 -14.28 0.72
CA PHE A 117 11.02 -14.48 1.17
C PHE A 117 11.65 -13.18 1.70
N ARG A 118 11.53 -12.09 0.94
CA ARG A 118 12.07 -10.77 1.32
C ARG A 118 11.35 -10.18 2.54
N ALA A 119 10.03 -10.30 2.60
CA ALA A 119 9.24 -9.85 3.73
C ALA A 119 9.63 -10.59 5.02
N ARG A 120 9.78 -11.91 4.99
CA ARG A 120 10.27 -12.69 6.14
C ARG A 120 11.69 -12.33 6.54
N ALA A 121 12.57 -12.04 5.58
CA ALA A 121 13.93 -11.56 5.88
C ALA A 121 13.90 -10.19 6.60
N CYS A 122 13.08 -9.24 6.11
CA CYS A 122 12.88 -7.95 6.76
C CYS A 122 12.33 -8.11 8.18
N LEU A 123 11.29 -8.91 8.36
CA LEU A 123 10.68 -9.16 9.66
C LEU A 123 11.66 -9.78 10.66
N ARG A 124 12.50 -10.73 10.22
CA ARG A 124 13.54 -11.31 11.09
C ARG A 124 14.57 -10.28 11.53
N ARG A 125 14.96 -9.36 10.64
CA ARG A 125 15.92 -8.29 10.95
C ARG A 125 15.31 -7.26 11.90
N ILE A 126 14.06 -6.85 11.67
CA ILE A 126 13.32 -5.94 12.57
C ILE A 126 13.13 -6.59 13.94
N ALA A 127 12.69 -7.84 14.01
CA ALA A 127 12.58 -8.58 15.27
C ALA A 127 13.92 -8.62 16.04
N ALA A 128 15.04 -8.83 15.34
CA ALA A 128 16.36 -8.82 15.95
C ALA A 128 16.78 -7.42 16.45
N LEU A 129 16.45 -6.35 15.73
CA LEU A 129 16.75 -4.97 16.13
C LEU A 129 15.97 -4.56 17.39
N HIS A 130 14.74 -5.06 17.56
CA HIS A 130 13.89 -4.78 18.71
C HIS A 130 14.06 -5.79 19.86
N ASP A 131 15.05 -6.68 19.77
CA ASP A 131 15.28 -7.80 20.70
C ASP A 131 14.00 -8.57 21.06
N MET A 132 13.12 -8.73 20.07
CA MET A 132 11.87 -9.44 20.29
C MET A 132 12.20 -10.93 20.45
N THR A 133 11.68 -11.55 21.51
CA THR A 133 11.89 -12.97 21.81
C THR A 133 10.65 -13.82 21.55
N GLU A 134 9.47 -13.21 21.71
CA GLU A 134 8.16 -13.87 21.62
C GLU A 134 7.20 -13.10 20.71
N GLY A 135 6.06 -13.72 20.40
CA GLY A 135 5.03 -13.16 19.52
C GLY A 135 5.24 -13.43 18.03
N GLN A 136 4.38 -12.81 17.23
CA GLN A 136 4.37 -12.90 15.78
C GLN A 136 4.34 -11.49 15.19
N LEU A 137 5.23 -11.25 14.23
CA LEU A 137 5.23 -10.04 13.41
C LEU A 137 4.56 -10.33 12.08
N ARG A 138 3.78 -9.37 11.59
CA ARG A 138 3.11 -9.43 10.30
C ARG A 138 3.47 -8.22 9.47
N LEU A 139 3.93 -8.45 8.26
CA LEU A 139 4.19 -7.41 7.27
C LEU A 139 3.00 -7.37 6.32
N VAL A 140 2.26 -6.27 6.37
CA VAL A 140 1.11 -6.03 5.50
C VAL A 140 1.53 -5.07 4.41
N VAL A 141 1.53 -5.54 3.18
CA VAL A 141 1.72 -4.74 1.97
C VAL A 141 0.37 -4.50 1.32
N GLU A 142 0.00 -3.24 1.19
CA GLU A 142 -1.24 -2.83 0.53
C GLU A 142 -0.91 -1.98 -0.69
N GLN A 143 -1.55 -2.25 -1.83
CA GLN A 143 -1.38 -1.46 -3.05
C GLN A 143 -2.68 -0.85 -3.53
N SER A 144 -2.60 0.33 -4.14
CA SER A 144 -3.70 0.93 -4.87
C SER A 144 -4.08 0.08 -6.10
N GLU A 145 -5.38 -0.02 -6.37
CA GLU A 145 -5.94 -0.78 -7.50
C GLU A 145 -5.77 -0.07 -8.86
N LEU A 146 -5.29 1.17 -8.87
CA LEU A 146 -5.20 1.99 -10.07
C LEU A 146 -4.05 1.53 -10.96
N ALA A 147 -4.39 1.04 -12.16
CA ALA A 147 -3.41 0.42 -13.05
C ALA A 147 -2.62 1.41 -13.91
N ARG A 148 -3.19 2.59 -14.19
CA ARG A 148 -2.58 3.60 -15.08
C ARG A 148 -1.72 4.63 -14.36
N PHE A 149 -1.55 4.50 -13.06
CA PHE A 149 -0.74 5.39 -12.25
C PHE A 149 0.44 4.62 -11.64
N PRO A 150 1.55 5.28 -11.29
CA PRO A 150 2.62 4.65 -10.54
C PRO A 150 2.08 3.95 -9.29
N PRO A 151 2.63 2.79 -8.88
CA PRO A 151 2.10 2.04 -7.74
C PRO A 151 2.15 2.89 -6.46
N MET A 152 1.04 2.95 -5.74
CA MET A 152 1.01 3.46 -4.37
C MET A 152 1.00 2.26 -3.42
N THR A 153 2.17 1.96 -2.85
CA THR A 153 2.35 0.84 -1.92
C THR A 153 2.44 1.36 -0.49
N LEU A 154 1.55 0.90 0.39
CA LEU A 154 1.61 1.08 1.83
C LEU A 154 2.21 -0.18 2.46
N VAL A 155 3.18 -0.01 3.35
CA VAL A 155 3.77 -1.13 4.09
C VAL A 155 3.64 -0.84 5.57
N SER A 156 3.07 -1.79 6.32
CA SER A 156 2.97 -1.71 7.78
C SER A 156 3.49 -2.99 8.41
N VAL A 157 4.16 -2.85 9.55
CA VAL A 157 4.55 -3.98 10.39
C VAL A 157 3.64 -3.96 11.61
N GLN A 158 2.99 -5.09 11.86
CA GLN A 158 1.98 -5.26 12.90
C GLN A 158 2.43 -6.37 13.85
N SER A 159 2.16 -6.22 15.14
CA SER A 159 2.43 -7.23 16.16
C SER A 159 1.13 -7.64 16.84
N GLU A 160 0.98 -8.93 17.13
CA GLU A 160 -0.18 -9.46 17.84
C GLU A 160 -0.03 -9.39 19.37
N ALA A 161 1.21 -9.28 19.88
CA ALA A 161 1.50 -9.28 21.32
C ALA A 161 2.09 -7.93 21.78
N PRO A 162 1.70 -7.39 22.95
CA PRO A 162 0.74 -7.95 23.93
C PRO A 162 -0.74 -7.78 23.54
N ALA A 163 -1.03 -6.87 22.62
CA ALA A 163 -2.32 -6.73 21.95
C ALA A 163 -2.05 -6.34 20.48
N PRO A 164 -3.01 -6.55 19.56
CA PRO A 164 -2.93 -6.05 18.19
C PRO A 164 -2.49 -4.59 18.13
N HIS A 165 -1.34 -4.31 17.52
CA HIS A 165 -0.90 -2.93 17.30
C HIS A 165 0.03 -2.83 16.10
N LEU A 166 0.17 -1.60 15.58
CA LEU A 166 1.21 -1.28 14.61
C LEU A 166 2.53 -1.10 15.36
N LEU A 167 3.58 -1.78 14.90
CA LEU A 167 4.92 -1.62 15.48
C LEU A 167 5.42 -0.20 15.19
N SER A 168 5.98 0.45 16.22
CA SER A 168 6.65 1.74 16.06
C SER A 168 8.01 1.50 15.39
N LEU A 169 8.13 1.89 14.13
CA LEU A 169 9.33 1.67 13.32
C LEU A 169 10.22 2.91 13.37
N ASP A 170 11.47 2.71 13.75
CA ASP A 170 12.46 3.77 13.81
C ASP A 170 13.07 4.07 12.42
N ALA A 171 14.16 4.84 12.37
CA ALA A 171 14.85 5.09 11.10
C ALA A 171 15.54 3.84 10.53
N LYS A 172 16.09 2.97 11.38
CA LYS A 172 16.81 1.75 10.98
C LYS A 172 15.83 0.71 10.44
N ASP A 173 14.71 0.50 11.10
CA ASP A 173 13.65 -0.41 10.63
C ASP A 173 13.11 0.02 9.27
N ARG A 174 12.86 1.33 9.12
CA ARG A 174 12.39 1.89 7.84
C ARG A 174 13.42 1.70 6.74
N ALA A 175 14.71 1.85 7.05
CA ALA A 175 15.77 1.58 6.08
C ALA A 175 15.76 0.10 5.64
N VAL A 176 15.63 -0.85 6.57
CA VAL A 176 15.54 -2.28 6.25
C VAL A 176 14.43 -2.57 5.24
N LEU A 177 13.24 -2.01 5.46
CA LEU A 177 12.10 -2.16 4.54
C LEU A 177 12.35 -1.47 3.19
N GLN A 178 12.93 -0.27 3.18
CA GLN A 178 13.21 0.49 1.96
C GLN A 178 14.25 -0.16 1.07
N THR A 179 15.28 -0.78 1.65
CA THR A 179 16.39 -1.35 0.88
C THR A 179 16.17 -2.80 0.48
N SER A 180 15.37 -3.56 1.23
CA SER A 180 15.35 -5.02 1.11
C SER A 180 14.03 -5.58 0.56
N LEU A 181 12.93 -4.81 0.65
CA LEU A 181 11.63 -5.29 0.19
C LEU A 181 11.49 -5.20 -1.34
N PHE A 182 11.92 -4.09 -1.92
CA PHE A 182 11.93 -3.84 -3.37
C PHE A 182 13.31 -3.35 -3.80
N ASP A 183 13.77 -3.82 -4.96
CA ASP A 183 15.05 -3.46 -5.57
C ASP A 183 14.92 -3.38 -7.09
N ALA A 184 16.04 -3.41 -7.81
CA ALA A 184 16.05 -3.35 -9.27
C ALA A 184 15.42 -4.59 -9.94
N ASP A 185 15.50 -5.76 -9.29
CA ASP A 185 15.02 -7.03 -9.84
C ASP A 185 13.56 -7.30 -9.50
N PHE A 186 13.06 -6.73 -8.40
CA PHE A 186 11.67 -6.85 -7.98
C PHE A 186 11.16 -5.50 -7.45
N THR A 187 10.35 -4.83 -8.28
CA THR A 187 9.85 -3.49 -8.03
C THR A 187 8.41 -3.48 -7.50
N GLU A 188 7.94 -2.33 -7.01
CA GLU A 188 6.54 -2.14 -6.64
C GLU A 188 5.57 -2.38 -7.82
N HIS A 189 6.02 -2.15 -9.06
CA HIS A 189 5.22 -2.38 -10.25
C HIS A 189 5.05 -3.88 -10.53
N ASP A 190 6.10 -4.66 -10.29
CA ASP A 190 6.04 -6.12 -10.43
C ASP A 190 5.01 -6.73 -9.49
N LEU A 191 4.93 -6.23 -8.26
CA LEU A 191 3.89 -6.63 -7.32
C LEU A 191 2.50 -6.16 -7.76
N LEU A 192 2.37 -4.95 -8.32
CA LEU A 192 1.08 -4.42 -8.77
C LEU A 192 0.49 -5.27 -9.89
N VAL A 193 1.31 -5.71 -10.85
CA VAL A 193 0.86 -6.60 -11.95
C VAL A 193 0.32 -7.91 -11.40
N VAL A 194 0.99 -8.49 -10.40
CA VAL A 194 0.51 -9.72 -9.73
C VAL A 194 -0.79 -9.48 -8.98
N ASN A 195 -0.89 -8.39 -8.22
CA ASN A 195 -2.11 -8.04 -7.48
C ASN A 195 -3.29 -7.76 -8.42
N GLN A 196 -3.04 -7.17 -9.59
CA GLN A 196 -4.06 -6.99 -10.63
C GLN A 196 -4.55 -8.33 -11.19
N ARG A 197 -3.66 -9.29 -11.42
CA ARG A 197 -4.03 -10.64 -11.87
C ARG A 197 -4.93 -11.34 -10.86
N ASP A 198 -4.49 -11.38 -9.60
CA ASP A 198 -5.16 -12.14 -8.53
C ASP A 198 -6.33 -11.37 -7.89
N ASP A 199 -6.56 -10.13 -8.30
CA ASP A 199 -7.53 -9.20 -7.70
C ASP A 199 -7.35 -9.04 -6.17
N THR A 200 -6.11 -9.19 -5.70
CA THR A 200 -5.75 -9.20 -4.28
C THR A 200 -4.71 -8.13 -4.02
N TYR A 201 -5.13 -7.02 -3.43
CA TYR A 201 -4.29 -5.82 -3.21
C TYR A 201 -3.78 -5.66 -1.79
N LEU A 202 -4.15 -6.59 -0.90
CA LEU A 202 -3.63 -6.69 0.46
C LEU A 202 -2.89 -8.03 0.55
N ARG A 203 -1.59 -7.97 0.80
CA ARG A 203 -0.73 -9.13 1.04
C ARG A 203 -0.23 -9.07 2.46
N ASP A 204 -0.30 -10.20 3.14
CA ASP A 204 0.10 -10.35 4.53
C ASP A 204 1.10 -11.50 4.65
N VAL A 205 2.25 -11.20 5.24
CA VAL A 205 3.29 -12.17 5.51
C VAL A 205 3.58 -12.17 7.00
N ALA A 206 3.30 -13.29 7.66
CA ALA A 206 3.60 -13.50 9.06
C ALA A 206 4.97 -14.16 9.27
N GLN A 207 5.64 -13.80 10.37
CA GLN A 207 6.90 -14.35 10.82
C GLN A 207 6.88 -14.47 12.35
N GLU A 208 7.12 -15.68 12.85
CA GLU A 208 7.27 -15.90 14.29
C GLU A 208 8.64 -15.41 14.76
N THR A 209 8.63 -14.71 15.90
CA THR A 209 9.83 -14.11 16.50
C THR A 209 10.80 -15.16 17.04
N ARG A 210 10.27 -16.29 17.56
CA ARG A 210 11.08 -17.42 18.05
C ARG A 210 11.94 -18.08 16.98
N ALA A 211 11.57 -17.93 15.71
CA ALA A 211 12.32 -18.49 14.58
C ALA A 211 13.51 -17.60 14.15
N VAL A 212 13.74 -16.46 14.83
CA VAL A 212 14.89 -15.59 14.60
C VAL A 212 16.13 -16.20 15.25
N SER A 213 17.15 -16.49 14.44
CA SER A 213 18.38 -17.14 14.92
C SER A 213 19.20 -16.26 15.86
N ALA A 214 19.94 -16.88 16.79
CA ALA A 214 20.85 -16.18 17.71
C ALA A 214 21.93 -15.37 16.97
N HIS A 215 22.41 -15.86 15.82
CA HIS A 215 23.37 -15.14 14.97
C HIS A 215 22.80 -13.83 14.43
N SER A 216 21.53 -13.84 14.01
CA SER A 216 20.85 -12.63 13.52
C SER A 216 20.71 -11.58 14.62
N ARG A 217 20.45 -12.01 15.86
CA ARG A 217 20.39 -11.11 17.03
C ARG A 217 21.76 -10.52 17.36
N LEU A 218 22.81 -11.34 17.37
CA LEU A 218 24.17 -10.87 17.61
C LEU A 218 24.62 -9.85 16.54
N ALA A 219 24.31 -10.11 15.26
CA ALA A 219 24.62 -9.17 14.19
C ALA A 219 23.89 -7.82 14.38
N ALA A 220 22.61 -7.85 14.73
CA ALA A 220 21.85 -6.63 15.02
C ALA A 220 22.41 -5.86 16.22
N PHE A 221 22.83 -6.57 17.28
CA PHE A 221 23.45 -5.98 18.46
C PHE A 221 24.79 -5.29 18.14
N LEU A 222 25.63 -5.92 17.31
CA LEU A 222 26.88 -5.32 16.84
C LEU A 222 26.63 -4.05 16.01
N GLU A 223 25.66 -4.10 15.09
CA GLU A 223 25.24 -2.94 14.28
C GLU A 223 24.65 -1.79 15.13
N GLN A 224 24.07 -2.10 16.30
CA GLN A 224 23.65 -1.08 17.27
C GLN A 224 24.83 -0.47 18.03
N ARG A 225 25.85 -1.26 18.39
CA ARG A 225 27.05 -0.79 19.08
C ARG A 225 27.95 0.08 18.22
N GLU A 226 28.11 -0.23 16.94
CA GLU A 226 28.90 0.59 16.02
C GLU A 226 28.35 2.00 15.81
N VAL A 227 27.05 2.22 16.05
CA VAL A 227 26.40 3.54 15.92
C VAL A 227 26.47 4.35 17.22
N THR A 228 26.74 3.70 18.35
CA THR A 228 26.81 4.35 19.68
C THR A 228 28.25 4.63 20.14
N ALA A 229 29.26 4.14 19.40
CA ALA A 229 30.67 4.44 19.57
C ALA A 229 31.10 5.64 18.69
#